data_AF-A0A2S6ACP4-F1
#
_entry.id   AF-A0A2S6ACP4-F1
#
_cell.length_a   1.000
_cell.length_b   1.000
_cell.length_c   1.000
_cell.angle_alpha   90.00
_cell.angle_beta   90.00
_cell.angle_gamma   90.00
#
_symmetry.space_group_name_H-M   'P 1'
#
loop_
_entity.id
_entity.type
_entity.pdbx_description
1 polymer ?
#
loop_
_entity_poly.entity_id
_entity_poly.type
_entity_poly.pdbx_seq_one_letter_code
_entity_poly.pdbx_strand_id
1 'polypeptide(L)'
;MWLWTAVGTTAAVLLLWAGTQLAKATGQSVEWYTGFGQWLGALGSLVAAVVALWISTTDRQRADRAQQDARDEAERDLAREAGLVRVTSGQFSALLAGVARGGTLPGIAVENRRNSRIYDIEYARIASHGVAIPDPTFLRYVKFRAGKAGDAQKIESLRVIGLEPDHLLTAYLTTSAENSAPPDEPPEYVAVRYTDQSGRRWEVDTDRGPGRKVS
;
A
#
# COMPACT_ATOMS: atom_id res chain seq x y z
N MET A 1 20.15 25.87 -11.69
CA MET A 1 20.86 27.14 -11.41
C MET A 1 21.11 27.94 -12.69
N TRP A 2 21.62 27.31 -13.77
CA TRP A 2 21.91 27.95 -15.06
C TRP A 2 20.73 28.62 -15.82
N LEU A 3 19.52 28.06 -15.71
CA LEU A 3 18.34 28.63 -16.38
C LEU A 3 17.94 29.99 -15.78
N TRP A 4 18.13 30.17 -14.47
CA TRP A 4 17.78 31.39 -13.76
C TRP A 4 18.75 32.53 -14.03
N THR A 5 20.04 32.22 -14.15
CA THR A 5 21.02 33.18 -14.64
C THR A 5 20.67 33.61 -16.06
N ALA A 6 20.28 32.70 -16.95
CA ALA A 6 19.90 33.08 -18.32
C ALA A 6 18.68 34.02 -18.35
N VAL A 7 17.60 33.69 -17.63
CA VAL A 7 16.38 34.53 -17.58
C VAL A 7 16.68 35.91 -16.96
N GLY A 8 17.47 35.96 -15.89
CA GLY A 8 17.87 37.21 -15.26
C GLY A 8 18.69 38.11 -16.20
N THR A 9 19.66 37.53 -16.93
CA THR A 9 20.47 38.29 -17.89
C THR A 9 19.64 38.77 -19.07
N THR A 10 18.74 37.95 -19.61
CA THR A 10 17.87 38.34 -20.73
C THR A 10 16.92 39.49 -20.34
N ALA A 11 16.31 39.42 -19.15
CA ALA A 11 15.45 40.49 -18.65
C ALA A 11 16.22 41.80 -18.42
N ALA A 12 17.44 41.73 -17.87
CA ALA A 12 18.30 42.89 -17.67
C ALA A 12 18.71 43.54 -19.01
N VAL A 13 19.05 42.73 -20.02
CA VAL A 13 19.41 43.20 -21.36
C VAL A 13 18.21 43.87 -22.05
N LEU A 14 17.01 43.28 -21.95
CA LEU A 14 15.79 43.87 -22.53
C LEU A 14 15.41 45.19 -21.86
N LEU A 15 15.58 45.31 -20.54
CA LEU A 15 15.35 46.55 -19.81
C LEU A 15 16.33 47.66 -20.18
N LEU A 16 17.62 47.32 -20.25
CA LEU A 16 18.66 48.24 -20.72
C LEU A 16 18.38 48.70 -22.15
N TRP A 17 18.01 47.77 -23.04
CA TRP A 17 17.70 48.08 -24.42
C TRP A 17 16.46 48.97 -24.54
N ALA A 18 15.37 48.65 -23.86
CA ALA A 18 14.14 49.46 -23.86
C ALA A 18 14.37 50.86 -23.29
N GLY A 19 15.12 50.99 -22.18
CA GLY A 19 15.48 52.28 -21.61
C GLY A 19 16.35 53.13 -22.55
N THR A 20 17.27 52.48 -23.29
CA THR A 20 18.13 53.15 -24.28
C THR A 20 17.33 53.66 -25.48
N GLN A 21 16.33 52.90 -25.96
CA GLN A 21 15.47 53.32 -27.07
C GLN A 21 14.53 54.45 -26.68
N LEU A 22 13.95 54.40 -25.47
CA LEU A 22 13.07 55.46 -24.97
C LEU A 22 13.83 56.79 -24.80
N ALA A 23 15.05 56.73 -24.26
CA ALA A 23 15.92 57.90 -24.09
C ALA A 23 16.34 58.54 -25.43
N LYS A 24 16.50 57.72 -26.49
CA LYS A 24 16.79 58.22 -27.84
C LYS A 24 15.59 58.91 -28.50
N ALA A 25 14.37 58.46 -28.19
CA ALA A 25 13.16 58.91 -28.86
C ALA A 25 12.61 60.26 -28.34
N THR A 26 12.82 60.60 -27.06
CA THR A 26 12.28 61.82 -26.45
C THR A 26 13.20 63.03 -26.52
N GLY A 27 14.47 62.85 -26.90
CA GLY A 27 15.34 63.94 -27.34
C GLY A 27 15.47 65.13 -26.39
N GLN A 28 15.57 64.98 -25.06
CA GLN A 28 16.13 66.01 -24.18
C GLN A 28 16.31 65.63 -22.69
N SER A 29 17.29 66.31 -22.10
CA SER A 29 17.39 66.87 -20.73
C SER A 29 17.43 65.98 -19.47
N VAL A 30 18.08 66.54 -18.45
CA VAL A 30 18.51 65.96 -17.17
C VAL A 30 17.36 65.39 -16.31
N GLU A 31 16.10 65.66 -16.66
CA GLU A 31 14.89 65.17 -15.96
C GLU A 31 14.61 63.66 -16.15
N TRP A 32 15.17 63.03 -17.17
CA TRP A 32 15.01 61.58 -17.36
C TRP A 32 15.67 60.77 -16.23
N TYR A 33 16.79 61.26 -15.68
CA TYR A 33 17.54 60.53 -14.64
C TYR A 33 16.78 60.47 -13.30
N THR A 34 15.96 61.47 -12.99
CA THR A 34 15.13 61.48 -11.77
C THR A 34 13.92 60.56 -11.91
N GLY A 35 13.31 60.46 -13.09
CA GLY A 35 12.24 59.49 -13.38
C GLY A 35 12.72 58.02 -13.48
N PHE A 36 13.96 57.82 -13.95
CA PHE A 36 14.56 56.49 -14.09
C PHE A 36 14.72 55.76 -12.75
N GLY A 37 15.00 56.49 -11.67
CA GLY A 37 15.10 55.93 -10.32
C GLY A 37 13.77 55.37 -9.79
N GLN A 38 12.64 56.05 -10.06
CA GLN A 38 11.32 55.56 -9.66
C GLN A 38 10.88 54.34 -10.47
N TRP A 39 11.17 54.31 -11.77
CA TRP A 39 10.86 53.16 -12.63
C TRP A 39 11.68 51.92 -12.27
N LEU A 40 12.98 52.08 -11.97
CA LEU A 40 13.83 50.99 -11.50
C LEU A 40 13.38 50.44 -10.14
N GLY A 41 12.93 51.30 -9.23
CA GLY A 41 12.38 50.88 -7.94
C GLY A 41 11.10 50.05 -8.10
N ALA A 42 10.18 50.51 -8.96
CA ALA A 42 8.95 49.78 -9.28
C ALA A 42 9.24 48.40 -9.91
N LEU A 43 10.17 48.33 -10.86
CA LEU A 43 10.62 47.07 -11.47
C LEU A 43 11.27 46.13 -10.45
N GLY A 44 12.14 46.64 -9.57
CA GLY A 44 12.76 45.84 -8.51
C GLY A 44 11.73 45.21 -7.59
N SER A 45 10.69 45.96 -7.22
CA SER A 45 9.60 45.45 -6.38
C SER A 45 8.77 44.37 -7.06
N LEU A 46 8.55 44.47 -8.37
CA LEU A 46 7.77 43.51 -9.14
C LEU A 46 8.54 42.19 -9.33
N VAL A 47 9.86 42.28 -9.59
CA VAL A 47 10.74 41.10 -9.62
C VAL A 47 10.78 40.41 -8.26
N ALA A 48 10.91 41.17 -7.17
CA ALA A 48 10.90 40.60 -5.82
C ALA A 48 9.57 39.90 -5.50
N ALA A 49 8.44 40.48 -5.89
CA ALA A 49 7.12 39.87 -5.70
C ALA A 49 6.97 38.55 -6.47
N VAL A 50 7.45 38.49 -7.72
CA VAL A 50 7.43 37.27 -8.54
C VAL A 50 8.32 36.18 -7.92
N VAL A 51 9.51 36.54 -7.44
CA VAL A 51 10.43 35.60 -6.77
C VAL A 51 9.82 35.09 -5.46
N ALA A 52 9.24 35.97 -4.65
CA ALA A 52 8.56 35.59 -3.41
C ALA A 52 7.37 34.65 -3.67
N LEU A 53 6.55 34.94 -4.70
CA LEU A 53 5.43 34.09 -5.09
C LEU A 53 5.92 32.72 -5.59
N TRP A 54 7.01 32.69 -6.36
CA TRP A 54 7.60 31.44 -6.86
C TRP A 54 8.17 30.57 -5.73
N ILE A 55 8.88 31.15 -4.77
CA ILE A 55 9.37 30.44 -3.59
C ILE A 55 8.19 29.88 -2.80
N SER A 56 7.15 30.69 -2.57
CA SER A 56 5.96 30.26 -1.82
C SER A 56 5.23 29.09 -2.48
N THR A 57 5.17 29.04 -3.81
CA THR A 57 4.47 27.98 -4.54
C THR A 57 5.34 26.73 -4.71
N THR A 58 6.64 26.90 -4.95
CA THR A 58 7.59 25.78 -5.12
C THR A 58 7.85 25.04 -3.80
N ASP A 59 7.98 25.77 -2.68
CA ASP A 59 8.20 25.14 -1.38
C ASP A 59 6.98 24.35 -0.92
N ARG A 60 5.77 24.86 -1.17
CA ARG A 60 4.53 24.10 -0.93
C ARG A 60 4.47 22.84 -1.77
N GLN A 61 4.74 22.93 -3.08
CA GLN A 61 4.73 21.75 -3.95
C GLN A 61 5.78 20.70 -3.55
N ARG A 62 6.97 21.13 -3.08
CA ARG A 62 8.00 20.20 -2.62
C ARG A 62 7.62 19.54 -1.31
N ALA A 63 7.04 20.28 -0.36
CA ALA A 63 6.56 19.74 0.90
C ALA A 63 5.43 18.72 0.66
N ASP A 64 4.49 19.04 -0.22
CA ASP A 64 3.37 18.14 -0.56
C ASP A 64 3.88 16.84 -1.21
N ARG A 65 4.84 16.93 -2.14
CA ARG A 65 5.46 15.74 -2.75
C ARG A 65 6.21 14.89 -1.74
N ALA A 66 7.04 15.50 -0.90
CA ALA A 66 7.77 14.78 0.14
C ALA A 66 6.81 14.06 1.12
N GLN A 67 5.67 14.69 1.43
CA GLN A 67 4.65 14.07 2.26
C GLN A 67 3.91 12.93 1.55
N GLN A 68 3.65 13.05 0.24
CA GLN A 68 3.09 11.97 -0.57
C GLN A 68 4.05 10.78 -0.67
N ASP A 69 5.32 11.04 -0.99
CA ASP A 69 6.34 10.00 -1.08
C ASP A 69 6.49 9.23 0.24
N ALA A 70 6.46 9.94 1.38
CA ALA A 70 6.51 9.32 2.70
C ALA A 70 5.25 8.48 3.02
N ARG A 71 4.06 8.90 2.55
CA ARG A 71 2.83 8.13 2.69
C ARG A 71 2.87 6.87 1.83
N ASP A 72 3.31 7.01 0.58
CA ASP A 72 3.43 5.89 -0.35
C ASP A 72 4.44 4.85 0.15
N GLU A 73 5.56 5.30 0.72
CA GLU A 73 6.56 4.41 1.33
C GLU A 73 5.97 3.67 2.54
N ALA A 74 5.27 4.37 3.43
CA ALA A 74 4.57 3.75 4.55
C ALA A 74 3.50 2.75 4.08
N GLU A 75 2.75 3.05 3.01
CA GLU A 75 1.76 2.13 2.45
C GLU A 75 2.40 0.87 1.86
N ARG A 76 3.57 1.00 1.21
CA ARG A 76 4.34 -0.16 0.71
C ARG A 76 4.88 -1.00 1.85
N ASP A 77 5.32 -0.40 2.94
CA ASP A 77 5.78 -1.12 4.14
C ASP A 77 4.64 -1.91 4.76
N LEU A 78 3.46 -1.30 4.88
CA LEU A 78 2.26 -1.97 5.36
C LEU A 78 1.82 -3.12 4.46
N ALA A 79 1.91 -2.97 3.14
CA ALA A 79 1.61 -4.05 2.20
C ALA A 79 2.63 -5.20 2.29
N ARG A 80 3.91 -4.88 2.52
CA ARG A 80 4.95 -5.88 2.81
C ARG A 80 4.67 -6.63 4.09
N GLU A 81 4.30 -5.93 5.17
CA GLU A 81 3.87 -6.56 6.41
C GLU A 81 2.62 -7.42 6.23
N ALA A 82 1.66 -6.98 5.41
CA ALA A 82 0.45 -7.74 5.14
C ALA A 82 0.76 -9.07 4.42
N GLY A 83 1.77 -9.08 3.55
CA GLY A 83 2.29 -10.29 2.90
C GLY A 83 3.01 -11.27 3.82
N LEU A 84 3.24 -10.93 5.10
CA LEU A 84 3.74 -11.88 6.09
C LEU A 84 2.66 -12.87 6.54
N VAL A 85 1.37 -12.60 6.26
CA VAL A 85 0.34 -13.62 6.39
C VAL A 85 0.37 -14.49 5.15
N ARG A 86 0.76 -15.76 5.32
CA ARG A 86 0.91 -16.69 4.21
C ARG A 86 -0.31 -17.58 4.10
N VAL A 87 -0.95 -17.56 2.94
CA VAL A 87 -2.00 -18.52 2.58
C VAL A 87 -1.39 -19.62 1.73
N THR A 88 -1.60 -20.86 2.12
CA THR A 88 -1.18 -22.02 1.34
C THR A 88 -2.36 -22.96 1.14
N SER A 89 -2.42 -23.55 -0.05
CA SER A 89 -3.32 -24.65 -0.35
C SER A 89 -2.49 -25.91 -0.55
N GLY A 90 -2.99 -27.05 -0.06
CA GLY A 90 -2.24 -28.29 -0.15
C GLY A 90 -2.87 -29.43 0.64
N GLN A 91 -2.13 -30.53 0.68
CA GLN A 91 -2.47 -31.69 1.48
C GLN A 91 -1.86 -31.56 2.88
N PHE A 92 -2.70 -31.57 3.91
CA PHE A 92 -2.30 -31.42 5.31
C PHE A 92 -2.64 -32.69 6.11
N SER A 93 -1.82 -33.02 7.11
CA SER A 93 -2.04 -34.22 7.93
C SER A 93 -3.39 -34.18 8.66
N ALA A 94 -4.20 -35.22 8.51
CA ALA A 94 -5.54 -35.35 9.11
C ALA A 94 -5.51 -35.73 10.60
N LEU A 95 -4.37 -36.21 11.11
CA LEU A 95 -4.16 -36.49 12.53
C LEU A 95 -4.40 -35.23 13.40
N LEU A 96 -4.05 -34.05 12.86
CA LEU A 96 -4.30 -32.75 13.49
C LEU A 96 -5.79 -32.37 13.50
N ALA A 97 -6.64 -33.04 12.72
CA ALA A 97 -8.07 -32.79 12.67
C ALA A 97 -8.87 -33.68 13.64
N GLY A 98 -8.22 -34.46 14.51
CA GLY A 98 -8.92 -35.48 15.31
C GLY A 98 -9.67 -36.52 14.45
N VAL A 99 -9.37 -36.57 13.14
CA VAL A 99 -9.94 -37.51 12.19
C VAL A 99 -9.07 -38.76 12.25
N ALA A 100 -9.64 -39.87 12.71
CA ALA A 100 -8.93 -41.13 13.00
C ALA A 100 -8.27 -41.82 11.79
N ARG A 101 -8.28 -41.21 10.61
CA ARG A 101 -7.58 -41.71 9.42
C ARG A 101 -6.22 -41.04 9.34
N GLY A 102 -5.15 -41.80 9.61
CA GLY A 102 -3.76 -41.36 9.50
C GLY A 102 -3.31 -41.07 8.06
N GLY A 103 -3.96 -40.10 7.40
CA GLY A 103 -3.70 -39.68 6.02
C GLY A 103 -3.55 -38.17 5.90
N THR A 104 -3.44 -37.69 4.67
CA THR A 104 -3.50 -36.28 4.32
C THR A 104 -4.89 -35.92 3.80
N LEU A 105 -5.34 -34.70 4.07
CA LEU A 105 -6.58 -34.15 3.57
C LEU A 105 -6.29 -32.83 2.86
N PRO A 106 -6.94 -32.54 1.73
CA PRO A 106 -6.82 -31.23 1.12
C PRO A 106 -7.42 -30.17 2.02
N GLY A 107 -6.69 -29.07 2.11
CA GLY A 107 -7.07 -27.97 2.95
C GLY A 107 -6.39 -26.69 2.55
N ILE A 108 -6.58 -25.71 3.41
CA ILE A 108 -6.09 -24.36 3.31
C ILE A 108 -5.43 -24.06 4.63
N ALA A 109 -4.19 -23.60 4.60
CA ALA A 109 -3.51 -23.12 5.78
C ALA A 109 -3.26 -21.61 5.71
N VAL A 110 -3.45 -20.95 6.84
CA VAL A 110 -3.19 -19.52 7.04
C VAL A 110 -2.17 -19.41 8.17
N GLU A 111 -0.96 -19.01 7.82
CA GLU A 111 0.16 -18.82 8.75
C GLU A 111 0.33 -17.34 9.01
N ASN A 112 0.24 -16.92 10.27
CA ASN A 112 0.50 -15.53 10.64
C ASN A 112 1.99 -15.33 10.96
N ARG A 113 2.81 -14.88 10.00
CA ARG A 113 4.24 -14.59 10.26
C ARG A 113 4.51 -13.14 10.67
N ARG A 114 3.45 -12.38 10.98
CA ARG A 114 3.58 -11.02 11.52
C ARG A 114 3.98 -11.09 12.98
N ASN A 115 4.56 -10.01 13.49
CA ASN A 115 4.81 -9.84 14.91
C ASN A 115 3.58 -9.33 15.70
N SER A 116 2.40 -9.35 15.07
CA SER A 116 1.13 -8.90 15.64
C SER A 116 0.02 -9.90 15.35
N ARG A 117 -1.03 -9.85 16.17
CA ARG A 117 -2.20 -10.73 16.05
C ARG A 117 -3.09 -10.29 14.89
N ILE A 118 -3.70 -11.25 14.21
CA ILE A 118 -4.76 -11.02 13.20
C ILE A 118 -6.07 -11.66 13.66
N TYR A 119 -7.21 -11.10 13.29
CA TYR A 119 -8.56 -11.56 13.66
C TYR A 119 -9.55 -11.40 12.48
N ASP A 120 -10.81 -11.77 12.69
CA ASP A 120 -11.87 -11.72 11.67
C ASP A 120 -11.48 -12.40 10.34
N ILE A 121 -10.92 -13.61 10.43
CA ILE A 121 -10.41 -14.33 9.26
C ILE A 121 -11.58 -14.88 8.44
N GLU A 122 -11.56 -14.63 7.13
CA GLU A 122 -12.60 -15.05 6.20
C GLU A 122 -12.01 -15.56 4.88
N TYR A 123 -12.54 -16.66 4.36
CA TYR A 123 -12.24 -17.11 3.00
C TYR A 123 -13.08 -16.29 2.01
N ALA A 124 -12.43 -15.39 1.27
CA ALA A 124 -13.10 -14.48 0.34
C ALA A 124 -13.38 -15.13 -1.02
N ARG A 125 -12.46 -15.97 -1.50
CA ARG A 125 -12.58 -16.69 -2.77
C ARG A 125 -11.80 -17.99 -2.70
N ILE A 126 -12.39 -19.05 -3.21
CA ILE A 126 -11.74 -20.36 -3.37
C ILE A 126 -12.06 -20.86 -4.76
N ALA A 127 -11.05 -21.30 -5.49
CA ALA A 127 -11.23 -21.91 -6.80
C ALA A 127 -10.43 -23.21 -6.93
N SER A 128 -10.99 -24.14 -7.67
CA SER A 128 -10.34 -25.40 -8.06
C SER A 128 -10.64 -25.63 -9.54
N HIS A 129 -9.64 -26.04 -10.31
CA HIS A 129 -9.74 -26.23 -11.75
C HIS A 129 -10.26 -24.98 -12.49
N GLY A 130 -9.83 -23.79 -12.06
CA GLY A 130 -10.30 -22.50 -12.60
C GLY A 130 -11.78 -22.15 -12.29
N VAL A 131 -12.50 -22.97 -11.52
CA VAL A 131 -13.91 -22.72 -11.16
C VAL A 131 -14.01 -22.32 -9.68
N ALA A 132 -14.74 -21.24 -9.41
CA ALA A 132 -15.01 -20.82 -8.04
C ALA A 132 -15.91 -21.84 -7.33
N ILE A 133 -15.53 -22.23 -6.10
CA ILE A 133 -16.34 -23.11 -5.25
C ILE A 133 -17.32 -22.23 -4.46
N PRO A 134 -18.63 -22.29 -4.74
CA PRO A 134 -19.61 -21.57 -3.94
C PRO A 134 -19.77 -22.25 -2.57
N ASP A 135 -19.88 -21.43 -1.51
CA ASP A 135 -20.19 -21.84 -0.13
C ASP A 135 -19.40 -23.06 0.38
N PRO A 136 -18.05 -23.00 0.38
CA PRO A 136 -17.25 -24.14 0.79
C PRO A 136 -17.44 -24.42 2.29
N THR A 137 -17.63 -25.70 2.61
CA THR A 137 -17.74 -26.17 4.00
C THR A 137 -16.37 -26.65 4.48
N PHE A 138 -16.04 -26.41 5.75
CA PHE A 138 -14.72 -26.76 6.30
C PHE A 138 -14.82 -27.43 7.65
N LEU A 139 -13.95 -28.41 7.86
CA LEU A 139 -13.52 -28.79 9.20
C LEU A 139 -12.33 -27.90 9.57
N ARG A 140 -12.49 -27.07 10.61
CA ARG A 140 -11.53 -26.01 10.93
C ARG A 140 -10.76 -26.37 12.20
N TYR A 141 -9.43 -26.31 12.11
CA TYR A 141 -8.53 -26.56 13.23
C TYR A 141 -7.47 -25.47 13.29
N VAL A 142 -7.16 -24.98 14.48
CA VAL A 142 -5.99 -24.12 14.68
C VAL A 142 -4.93 -24.96 15.33
N LYS A 143 -3.76 -24.94 14.71
CA LYS A 143 -2.52 -25.43 15.28
C LYS A 143 -1.79 -24.26 15.91
N PHE A 144 -1.64 -24.33 17.22
CA PHE A 144 -0.80 -23.39 17.97
C PHE A 144 0.69 -23.77 17.74
N ARG A 145 1.46 -22.78 17.27
CA ARG A 145 2.83 -22.75 16.70
C ARG A 145 3.79 -23.94 16.78
N ALA A 146 4.61 -23.99 15.73
CA ALA A 146 5.73 -24.86 15.42
C ALA A 146 6.79 -25.01 16.54
N GLY A 147 7.04 -26.26 16.98
CA GLY A 147 8.22 -26.59 17.80
C GLY A 147 8.10 -27.88 18.59
N LYS A 148 6.88 -28.26 19.00
CA LYS A 148 6.53 -29.59 19.50
C LYS A 148 5.14 -29.91 18.94
N ALA A 149 4.73 -31.18 18.93
CA ALA A 149 3.40 -31.61 18.49
C ALA A 149 2.32 -30.92 19.34
N GLY A 150 1.99 -29.67 19.01
CA GLY A 150 1.12 -28.80 19.79
C GLY A 150 -0.33 -29.06 19.42
N ASP A 151 -1.15 -29.19 20.46
CA ASP A 151 -2.57 -29.51 20.44
C ASP A 151 -3.29 -28.75 19.32
N ALA A 152 -3.83 -29.49 18.36
CA ALA A 152 -4.73 -28.92 17.38
C ALA A 152 -6.11 -28.83 18.01
N GLN A 153 -6.66 -27.62 18.08
CA GLN A 153 -8.00 -27.39 18.60
C GLN A 153 -8.98 -27.25 17.44
N LYS A 154 -10.07 -28.01 17.47
CA LYS A 154 -11.21 -27.80 16.57
C LYS A 154 -11.84 -26.45 16.88
N ILE A 155 -12.18 -25.66 15.87
CA ILE A 155 -12.94 -24.42 16.07
C ILE A 155 -14.20 -24.38 15.21
N GLU A 156 -15.24 -23.81 15.80
CA GLU A 156 -16.56 -23.68 15.21
C GLU A 156 -16.66 -22.45 14.29
N SER A 157 -16.00 -21.33 14.64
CA SER A 157 -16.07 -20.07 13.88
C SER A 157 -14.72 -19.39 13.72
N LEU A 158 -14.41 -18.93 12.49
CA LEU A 158 -13.19 -18.18 12.18
C LEU A 158 -13.22 -16.72 12.65
N ARG A 159 -14.42 -16.14 12.77
CA ARG A 159 -14.58 -14.72 13.15
C ARG A 159 -14.20 -14.43 14.59
N VAL A 160 -14.23 -15.45 15.46
CA VAL A 160 -13.96 -15.29 16.89
C VAL A 160 -12.49 -15.55 17.24
N ILE A 161 -11.72 -16.14 16.31
CA ILE A 161 -10.33 -16.52 16.56
C ILE A 161 -9.42 -15.38 16.11
N GLY A 162 -8.56 -14.93 17.02
CA GLY A 162 -7.36 -14.20 16.63
C GLY A 162 -6.13 -15.10 16.61
N LEU A 163 -5.43 -15.15 15.48
CA LEU A 163 -4.16 -15.88 15.32
C LEU A 163 -2.98 -15.03 15.80
N GLU A 164 -2.29 -15.50 16.83
CA GLU A 164 -1.04 -14.89 17.32
C GLU A 164 0.11 -15.09 16.32
N PRO A 165 1.25 -14.40 16.52
CA PRO A 165 2.47 -14.64 15.76
C PRO A 165 2.85 -16.14 15.67
N ASP A 166 3.21 -16.58 14.47
CA ASP A 166 3.28 -17.92 13.88
C ASP A 166 2.29 -18.98 14.36
N HIS A 167 1.06 -18.59 14.70
CA HIS A 167 -0.04 -19.54 14.69
C HIS A 167 -0.36 -19.98 13.25
N LEU A 168 -0.74 -21.24 13.10
CA LEU A 168 -1.15 -21.85 11.84
C LEU A 168 -2.60 -22.29 11.95
N LEU A 169 -3.49 -21.61 11.25
CA LEU A 169 -4.85 -22.10 11.03
C LEU A 169 -4.81 -23.11 9.86
N THR A 170 -5.45 -24.26 10.01
CA THR A 170 -5.65 -25.23 8.92
C THR A 170 -7.14 -25.57 8.82
N ALA A 171 -7.73 -25.25 7.68
CA ALA A 171 -9.10 -25.62 7.35
C ALA A 171 -9.10 -26.70 6.28
N TYR A 172 -9.68 -27.85 6.59
CA TYR A 172 -9.81 -28.97 5.67
C TYR A 172 -11.14 -28.83 4.94
N LEU A 173 -11.12 -28.96 3.62
CA LEU A 173 -12.35 -28.92 2.83
C LEU A 173 -13.18 -30.16 3.12
N THR A 174 -14.46 -29.95 3.35
CA THR A 174 -15.46 -31.02 3.41
C THR A 174 -16.57 -30.68 2.42
N THR A 175 -17.14 -31.70 1.80
CA THR A 175 -18.27 -31.55 0.89
C THR A 175 -19.54 -31.38 1.74
N SER A 176 -20.46 -30.51 1.31
CA SER A 176 -21.65 -30.06 2.06
C SER A 176 -22.61 -31.18 2.50
N ALA A 177 -22.47 -32.39 1.96
CA ALA A 177 -23.21 -33.55 2.46
C ALA A 177 -22.36 -34.21 3.55
N GLU A 178 -22.90 -34.30 4.77
CA GLU A 178 -22.25 -34.90 5.96
C GLU A 178 -21.62 -36.30 5.76
N ASN A 179 -21.85 -36.94 4.60
CA ASN A 179 -21.33 -38.26 4.23
C ASN A 179 -20.53 -38.31 2.91
N SER A 180 -20.27 -37.18 2.27
CA SER A 180 -19.48 -37.16 1.03
C SER A 180 -17.99 -37.09 1.35
N ALA A 181 -17.18 -37.80 0.57
CA ALA A 181 -15.74 -37.77 0.72
C ALA A 181 -15.23 -36.33 0.55
N PRO A 182 -14.18 -35.93 1.30
CA PRO A 182 -13.45 -34.70 0.98
C PRO A 182 -12.98 -34.76 -0.47
N PRO A 183 -12.84 -33.60 -1.15
CA PRO A 183 -12.27 -33.60 -2.50
C PRO A 183 -10.90 -34.30 -2.49
N ASP A 184 -10.50 -34.91 -3.60
CA ASP A 184 -9.20 -35.59 -3.69
C ASP A 184 -8.05 -34.59 -3.80
N GLU A 185 -8.34 -33.39 -4.29
CA GLU A 185 -7.36 -32.36 -4.61
C GLU A 185 -7.58 -31.06 -3.82
N PRO A 186 -6.49 -30.36 -3.45
CA PRO A 186 -6.56 -29.06 -2.82
C PRO A 186 -6.99 -27.98 -3.84
N PRO A 187 -7.58 -26.86 -3.38
CA PRO A 187 -7.95 -25.76 -4.28
C PRO A 187 -6.69 -25.14 -4.88
N GLU A 188 -6.77 -24.69 -6.13
CA GLU A 188 -5.64 -24.05 -6.82
C GLU A 188 -5.44 -22.62 -6.31
N TYR A 189 -6.54 -21.93 -6.00
CA TYR A 189 -6.54 -20.54 -5.57
C TYR A 189 -7.35 -20.35 -4.30
N VAL A 190 -6.79 -19.58 -3.37
CA VAL A 190 -7.48 -19.13 -2.16
C VAL A 190 -7.13 -17.69 -1.87
N ALA A 191 -8.15 -16.86 -1.66
CA ALA A 191 -8.02 -15.52 -1.08
C ALA A 191 -8.61 -15.49 0.33
N VAL A 192 -7.88 -14.92 1.27
CA VAL A 192 -8.25 -14.77 2.68
C VAL A 192 -8.27 -13.30 3.03
N ARG A 193 -9.34 -12.87 3.70
CA ARG A 193 -9.44 -11.57 4.35
C ARG A 193 -9.18 -11.70 5.84
N TYR A 194 -8.50 -10.72 6.41
CA TYR A 194 -8.30 -10.63 7.86
C TYR A 194 -8.21 -9.17 8.30
N THR A 195 -8.42 -8.93 9.59
CA THR A 195 -8.21 -7.64 10.24
C THR A 195 -6.93 -7.70 11.09
N ASP A 196 -6.06 -6.69 10.96
CA ASP A 196 -4.84 -6.59 11.76
C ASP A 196 -5.09 -5.92 13.13
N GLN A 197 -4.10 -5.97 14.04
CA GLN A 197 -4.20 -5.35 15.37
C GLN A 197 -4.55 -3.85 15.36
N SER A 198 -4.30 -3.13 14.26
CA SER A 198 -4.66 -1.73 14.12
C SER A 198 -6.06 -1.49 13.54
N GLY A 199 -6.82 -2.54 13.24
CA GLY A 199 -8.17 -2.47 12.70
C GLY A 199 -8.24 -2.39 11.17
N ARG A 200 -7.12 -2.56 10.46
CA ARG A 200 -7.10 -2.51 8.98
C ARG A 200 -7.44 -3.87 8.38
N ARG A 201 -8.22 -3.86 7.31
CA ARG A 201 -8.63 -5.08 6.60
C ARG A 201 -7.76 -5.33 5.37
N TRP A 202 -7.19 -6.52 5.33
CA TRP A 202 -6.28 -6.98 4.29
C TRP A 202 -6.86 -8.20 3.58
N GLU A 203 -6.54 -8.35 2.30
CA GLU A 203 -6.77 -9.56 1.51
C GLU A 203 -5.42 -10.08 1.01
N VAL A 204 -5.18 -11.37 1.23
CA VAL A 204 -3.97 -12.09 0.81
C VAL A 204 -4.38 -13.36 0.08
N ASP A 205 -3.61 -13.75 -0.93
CA ASP A 205 -3.90 -14.94 -1.73
C ASP A 205 -2.72 -15.93 -1.81
N THR A 206 -2.98 -17.06 -2.45
CA THR A 206 -2.02 -18.15 -2.67
C THR A 206 -0.90 -17.80 -3.66
N ASP A 207 -1.07 -16.75 -4.46
CA ASP A 207 -0.13 -16.39 -5.54
C ASP A 207 1.08 -15.58 -5.06
N ARG A 208 1.26 -15.51 -3.73
CA ARG A 208 2.37 -14.82 -3.05
C ARG A 208 2.42 -13.31 -3.35
N GLY A 209 1.29 -12.72 -3.75
CA GLY A 209 1.16 -11.28 -3.93
C GLY A 209 1.28 -10.53 -2.59
N PRO A 210 1.70 -9.25 -2.60
CA PRO A 210 1.60 -8.41 -1.42
C PRO A 210 0.13 -8.29 -1.00
N GLY A 211 -0.11 -8.24 0.31
CA GLY A 211 -1.47 -8.10 0.84
C GLY A 211 -2.12 -6.82 0.33
N ARG A 212 -3.32 -6.92 -0.21
CA ARG A 212 -4.10 -5.78 -0.71
C ARG A 212 -4.99 -5.23 0.39
N LYS A 213 -4.95 -3.92 0.62
CA LYS A 213 -5.90 -3.25 1.52
C LYS A 213 -7.29 -3.24 0.88
N VAL A 214 -8.32 -3.62 1.64
CA VAL A 214 -9.71 -3.71 1.15
C VAL A 214 -10.59 -2.58 1.69
N SER A 215 -10.21 -1.97 2.82
CA SER A 215 -10.92 -0.85 3.45
C SER A 215 -9.97 0.01 4.28
#